data_AF-A0A7Y3CBH0-F1
#
_entry.id   AF-A0A7Y3CBH0-F1
#
_cell.length_a   1.000
_cell.length_b   1.000
_cell.length_c   1.000
_cell.angle_alpha   90.00
_cell.angle_beta   90.00
_cell.angle_gamma   90.00
#
_symmetry.space_group_name_H-M   'P 1'
#
loop_
_entity.id
_entity.type
_entity.pdbx_description
1 polymer ?
#
loop_
_entity_poly.entity_id
_entity_poly.type
_entity_poly.pdbx_seq_one_letter_code
_entity_poly.pdbx_strand_id
1 'polypeptide(L)' 'FSIRESYAKLEGEGDKSLAYWKKTHWDYYTRELEPFGRVPRESMIVVCEIFEKVFERK' A
#
# COMPACT_ATOMS: atom_id res chain seq x y z
N PHE A 1 2.65 -9.92 0.59
CA PHE A 1 1.35 -9.22 0.41
C PHE A 1 0.58 -9.91 -0.69
N SER A 2 -0.69 -10.24 -0.47
CA SER A 2 -1.58 -10.80 -1.51
C SER A 2 -2.23 -9.67 -2.32
N ILE A 3 -1.41 -8.88 -3.01
CA ILE A 3 -1.84 -7.73 -3.81
C ILE A 3 -1.64 -8.03 -5.29
N ARG A 4 -2.66 -7.69 -6.09
CA ARG A 4 -2.63 -7.84 -7.54
C ARG A 4 -2.14 -6.55 -8.21
N GLU A 5 -1.54 -6.68 -9.38
CA GLU A 5 -1.09 -5.53 -10.18
C GLU A 5 -2.22 -4.54 -10.49
N SER A 6 -3.46 -5.01 -10.65
CA SER A 6 -4.62 -4.14 -10.87
C SER A 6 -4.87 -3.18 -9.71
N TYR A 7 -4.60 -3.61 -8.46
CA TYR A 7 -4.77 -2.78 -7.29
C TYR A 7 -3.65 -1.73 -7.18
N ALA A 8 -2.40 -2.14 -7.39
CA ALA A 8 -1.26 -1.20 -7.44
C ALA A 8 -1.47 -0.11 -8.50
N LYS A 9 -2.07 -0.47 -9.65
CA LYS A 9 -2.45 0.49 -10.69
C LYS A 9 -3.57 1.44 -10.29
N LEU A 10 -4.55 0.95 -9.51
CA LEU A 10 -5.67 1.74 -9.00
C LEU A 10 -5.19 2.80 -7.99
N GLU A 11 -4.32 2.40 -7.07
CA GLU A 11 -3.72 3.29 -6.09
C GLU A 11 -2.80 4.33 -6.75
N GLY A 12 -2.11 3.92 -7.81
CA GLY A 12 -1.51 4.84 -8.76
C GLY A 12 -0.18 5.47 -8.32
N GLU A 13 0.44 4.97 -7.25
CA GLU A 13 1.74 5.44 -6.77
C GLU A 13 2.89 5.17 -7.76
N GLY A 14 3.86 6.09 -7.82
CA GLY A 14 5.10 5.94 -8.58
C GLY A 14 4.89 5.57 -10.05
N ASP A 15 5.51 4.47 -10.49
CA ASP A 15 5.38 3.93 -11.85
C ASP A 15 4.17 2.99 -12.03
N LYS A 16 3.31 2.89 -11.02
CA LYS A 16 2.10 2.05 -10.97
C LYS A 16 2.38 0.54 -11.06
N SER A 17 3.63 0.11 -10.90
CA SER A 17 4.01 -1.30 -10.89
C SER A 17 3.78 -1.93 -9.52
N LEU A 18 3.46 -3.22 -9.50
CA LEU A 18 3.38 -3.99 -8.26
C LEU A 18 4.74 -4.06 -7.54
N ALA A 19 5.85 -4.00 -8.29
CA ALA A 19 7.19 -3.99 -7.71
C ALA A 19 7.45 -2.71 -6.91
N TYR A 20 7.12 -1.54 -7.49
CA TYR A 20 7.20 -0.27 -6.79
C TYR A 20 6.29 -0.24 -5.56
N TRP A 21 5.03 -0.65 -5.73
CA TRP A 21 4.06 -0.75 -4.64
C TRP A 21 4.61 -1.57 -3.47
N LYS A 22 5.13 -2.78 -3.74
CA LYS A 22 5.68 -3.66 -2.70
C LYS A 22 6.86 -3.03 -1.97
N LYS A 23 7.77 -2.38 -2.70
CA LYS A 23 8.94 -1.71 -2.11
C LYS A 23 8.50 -0.58 -1.18
N THR A 24 7.72 0.36 -1.70
CA THR A 24 7.25 1.53 -0.94
C THR A 24 6.45 1.12 0.30
N HIS A 25 5.55 0.15 0.14
CA HIS A 25 4.74 -0.35 1.26
C HIS A 25 5.56 -1.15 2.28
N TRP A 26 6.61 -1.86 1.87
CA TRP A 26 7.50 -2.54 2.80
C TRP A 26 8.26 -1.55 3.69
N ASP A 27 8.80 -0.48 3.08
CA ASP A 27 9.49 0.58 3.81
C ASP A 27 8.53 1.31 4.77
N TYR A 28 7.31 1.60 4.30
CA TYR A 28 6.24 2.18 5.11
C TYR A 28 5.92 1.30 6.33
N TYR A 29 5.54 0.03 6.12
CA TYR A 29 5.16 -0.86 7.22
C TYR A 29 6.33 -1.18 8.16
N THR A 30 7.57 -1.16 7.69
CA THR A 30 8.75 -1.28 8.57
C THR A 30 8.76 -0.17 9.60
N ARG A 31 8.58 1.09 9.16
CA ARG A 31 8.55 2.25 10.06
C ARG A 31 7.33 2.23 10.99
N GLU A 32 6.14 1.94 10.48
CA GLU A 32 4.92 1.98 11.29
C GLU A 32 4.86 0.85 12.35
N LEU A 33 5.51 -0.28 12.10
CA LEU A 33 5.53 -1.43 13.02
C LEU A 33 6.67 -1.38 14.05
N GLU A 34 7.73 -0.60 13.79
CA GLU A 34 8.90 -0.49 14.65
C GLU A 34 8.56 -0.12 16.11
N PRO A 35 7.69 0.87 16.41
CA PRO A 35 7.32 1.22 17.78
C PRO A 35 6.66 0.07 18.57
N PHE A 36 6.12 -0.92 17.87
CA PHE A 36 5.47 -2.10 18.45
C PHE A 36 6.41 -3.31 18.54
N GLY A 37 7.70 -3.16 18.18
CA GLY A 37 8.66 -4.26 18.10
C GLY A 37 8.27 -5.31 17.05
N ARG A 38 7.59 -4.89 15.98
CA ARG A 38 7.08 -5.77 14.91
C ARG A 38 7.78 -5.44 13.59
N VAL A 39 7.75 -6.41 12.68
CA VAL A 39 8.29 -6.29 11.32
C VAL A 39 7.25 -6.73 10.30
N PRO A 40 7.23 -6.13 9.10
CA PRO A 40 6.34 -6.58 8.04
C PRO A 40 6.65 -8.02 7.63
N ARG A 41 5.62 -8.74 7.22
CA ARG A 41 5.73 -10.11 6.71
C ARG A 41 4.91 -10.21 5.44
N GLU A 42 5.33 -11.07 4.51
CA GLU A 42 4.56 -11.27 3.29
C GLU A 42 3.15 -11.81 3.54
N SER A 43 2.96 -12.56 4.62
CA SER A 43 1.67 -13.10 5.06
C SER A 43 0.80 -12.10 5.81
N MET A 44 1.28 -10.88 6.07
CA MET A 44 0.49 -9.85 6.75
C MET A 44 -0.75 -9.49 5.91
N ILE A 45 -1.89 -9.42 6.58
CA ILE A 45 -3.14 -8.98 5.97
C ILE A 45 -3.06 -7.47 5.76
N VAL A 46 -3.35 -7.03 4.54
CA VAL A 46 -3.47 -5.62 4.17
C VAL A 46 -4.94 -5.35 3.87
N VAL A 47 -5.54 -4.39 4.58
CA VAL A 47 -6.91 -3.95 4.32
C VAL A 47 -6.85 -2.93 3.18
N CYS A 48 -7.54 -3.25 2.08
CA CYS A 48 -7.56 -2.45 0.87
C CYS A 48 -8.88 -1.70 0.79
N GLU A 49 -8.84 -0.39 0.59
CA GLU A 49 -10.02 0.47 0.49
C GLU A 49 -10.08 1.17 -0.87
N ILE A 50 -11.26 1.21 -1.45
CA ILE A 50 -11.54 1.90 -2.71
C ILE A 50 -12.59 2.97 -2.41
N PHE A 51 -12.30 4.20 -2.78
CA PHE A 51 -13.19 5.33 -2.53
C PHE A 51 -13.28 6.24 -3.75
N GLU A 52 -14.33 7.05 -3.78
CA GLU A 52 -14.58 8.01 -4.84
C GLU A 52 -14.56 9.43 -4.27
N LYS A 53 -13.97 10.37 -5.01
CA LYS A 53 -13.97 11.78 -4.64
C LYS A 53 -15.36 12.36 -4.87
N VAL A 54 -16.10 12.64 -3.80
CA VAL A 54 -17.46 13.20 -3.87
C VAL A 54 -17.52 14.73 -3.89
N PHE A 55 -16.40 15.41 -3.60
CA PHE A 55 -16.33 16.87 -3.55
C PHE A 55 -14.98 17.39 -4.03
N GLU A 56 -15.00 18.44 -4.85
CA GLU A 56 -13.83 19.20 -5.27
C GLU A 56 -14.15 20.69 -5.20
N ARG A 57 -13.41 21.44 -4.36
CA ARG A 57 -13.49 22.89 -4.37
C ARG A 57 -12.51 23.44 -5.41
N LYS A 58 -13.00 24.30 -6.30
CA LYS A 58 -12.18 25.07 -7.25
C LYS A 58 -11.51 26.25 -6.56
#